data_AF-K1RVI9-F1
#
_entry.id   AF-K1RVI9-F1
#
_cell.length_a   1.000
_cell.length_b   1.000
_cell.length_c   1.000
_cell.angle_alpha   90.00
_cell.angle_beta   90.00
_cell.angle_gamma   90.00
#
_symmetry.space_group_name_H-M   'P 1'
#
loop_
_entity.id
_entity.type
_entity.pdbx_description
1 polymer ?
#
loop_
_entity_poly.entity_id
_entity_poly.type
_entity_poly.pdbx_seq_one_letter_code
_entity_poly.pdbx_strand_id
1 'polypeptide(L)' 'MTGGRYEIIRGESRDKRISAGLEISVRDNFNNKERDISSLSGGESFQASLALALGLSDIIQQRNGGIRLDSIFID' A
#
# COMPACT_ATOMS: atom_id res chain seq x y z
N MET A 1 -6.40 8.24 7.39
CA MET A 1 -5.22 9.05 6.98
C MET A 1 -5.48 9.94 5.76
N THR A 2 -6.38 9.61 4.83
CA THR A 2 -6.71 10.47 3.68
C THR A 2 -8.22 10.71 3.50
N GLY A 3 -9.03 10.40 4.52
CA GLY A 3 -10.49 10.50 4.44
C GLY A 3 -11.13 9.54 3.44
N GLY A 4 -10.44 8.43 3.09
CA GLY A 4 -10.91 7.49 2.07
C GLY A 4 -10.65 7.96 0.62
N ARG A 5 -9.85 9.02 0.43
CA ARG A 5 -9.52 9.53 -0.91
C ARG A 5 -8.69 8.57 -1.74
N TYR A 6 -7.72 7.91 -1.13
CA TYR A 6 -6.82 6.99 -1.83
C TYR A 6 -7.00 5.57 -1.31
N GLU A 7 -7.14 4.63 -2.24
CA GLU A 7 -7.20 3.19 -1.99
C GLU A 7 -6.07 2.50 -2.75
N ILE A 8 -5.30 1.66 -2.04
CA ILE A 8 -4.27 0.82 -2.65
C ILE A 8 -4.97 -0.40 -3.25
N ILE A 9 -4.81 -0.58 -4.55
CA ILE A 9 -5.39 -1.69 -5.32
C ILE A 9 -4.29 -2.50 -5.99
N ARG A 10 -4.59 -3.75 -6.30
CA ARG A 10 -3.71 -4.58 -7.12
C ARG A 10 -3.71 -4.03 -8.54
N GLY A 11 -2.53 -3.68 -9.03
CA GLY A 11 -2.34 -3.29 -10.42
C GLY A 11 -2.43 -4.51 -11.35
N GLU A 12 -2.72 -4.24 -12.62
CA GLU A 12 -2.61 -5.26 -13.68
C GLU A 12 -1.25 -5.20 -14.35
N SER A 13 -0.69 -6.38 -14.63
CA SER A 13 0.58 -6.47 -15.31
C SER A 13 0.45 -6.07 -16.76
N ARG A 14 1.26 -5.10 -17.17
CA ARG A 14 1.43 -4.77 -18.59
C ARG A 14 2.10 -5.91 -19.35
N ASP A 15 2.83 -6.78 -18.66
CA ASP A 15 3.50 -7.93 -19.27
C ASP A 15 3.18 -9.23 -18.52
N LYS A 16 2.20 -9.97 -19.04
CA LYS A 16 1.77 -11.27 -18.49
C LYS A 16 2.88 -12.33 -18.41
N ARG A 17 4.05 -12.09 -19.03
CA ARG A 17 5.22 -12.99 -18.97
C ARG A 17 6.11 -12.71 -17.76
N ILE A 18 6.02 -11.51 -17.18
CA ILE A 18 6.76 -11.13 -15.98
C ILE A 18 5.78 -11.29 -14.83
N SER A 19 5.88 -12.41 -14.11
CA SER A 19 5.18 -12.57 -12.84
C SER A 19 5.84 -11.67 -11.78
N ALA A 20 5.69 -10.35 -11.95
CA ALA A 20 6.05 -9.37 -10.92
C ALA A 20 5.03 -9.56 -9.78
N GLY A 21 5.47 -10.21 -8.71
CA GLY A 21 4.60 -10.76 -7.67
C GLY A 21 3.75 -9.76 -6.89
N LEU A 22 3.84 -8.45 -7.16
CA LEU A 22 3.05 -7.43 -6.49
C LEU A 22 3.02 -6.11 -7.28
N GLU A 23 2.16 -6.02 -8.29
CA GLU A 23 1.86 -4.73 -8.93
C GLU A 23 0.84 -3.98 -8.08
N ILE A 24 1.15 -2.71 -7.80
CA ILE A 24 0.34 -1.84 -6.96
C ILE A 24 -0.09 -0.64 -7.79
N SER A 25 -1.37 -0.29 -7.68
CA SER A 25 -1.94 0.93 -8.23
C SER A 25 -2.74 1.64 -7.14
N VAL A 26 -3.05 2.92 -7.36
CA VAL A 26 -3.83 3.72 -6.43
C VAL A 26 -5.11 4.20 -7.10
N ARG A 27 -6.25 3.89 -6.50
CA ARG A 27 -7.53 4.48 -6.86
C ARG A 27 -7.71 5.79 -6.10
N ASP A 28 -7.83 6.89 -6.85
CA ASP A 28 -8.22 8.20 -6.33
C ASP A 28 -9.75 8.32 -6.41
N ASN A 29 -10.41 8.17 -5.27
CA ASN A 29 -11.87 8.21 -5.14
C ASN A 29 -12.44 9.61 -5.37
N PHE A 30 -11.63 10.67 -5.27
CA PHE A 30 -12.09 12.03 -5.55
C PHE A 30 -12.21 12.29 -7.05
N ASN A 31 -11.24 11.78 -7.81
CA ASN A 31 -11.20 11.91 -9.27
C ASN A 31 -11.80 10.70 -10.01
N ASN A 32 -12.19 9.66 -9.26
CA ASN A 32 -12.63 8.35 -9.75
C ASN A 32 -11.69 7.76 -10.81
N LYS A 33 -10.38 7.84 -10.56
CA LYS A 33 -9.32 7.42 -11.49
C LYS A 33 -8.35 6.47 -10.81
N GLU A 34 -7.93 5.46 -11.55
CA GLU A 34 -6.80 4.62 -11.18
C GLU A 34 -5.52 5.22 -11.72
N ARG A 35 -4.50 5.29 -10.85
CA ARG A 35 -3.21 5.87 -11.14
C ARG A 35 -2.11 4.87 -10.81
N ASP A 36 -1.07 4.91 -11.62
CA ASP A 36 0.17 4.19 -11.34
C ASP A 36 0.82 4.76 -10.06
N ILE A 37 1.41 3.90 -9.23
CA ILE A 37 2.08 4.32 -7.99
C ILE A 37 3.25 5.29 -8.26
N SER A 38 3.85 5.23 -9.46
CA SER A 38 4.88 6.17 -9.90
C SER A 38 4.41 7.63 -10.03
N SER A 39 3.09 7.87 -10.08
CA SER A 39 2.51 9.22 -10.16
C SER A 39 2.26 9.88 -8.81
N LEU A 40 2.53 9.18 -7.71
CA LEU A 40 2.36 9.71 -6.36
C LEU A 40 3.45 10.73 -6.03
N SER A 41 3.07 11.81 -5.37
CA SER A 41 4.01 12.75 -4.75
C SER A 41 4.77 12.08 -3.59
N GLY A 42 5.88 12.69 -3.16
CA GLY A 42 6.68 12.15 -2.04
C GLY A 42 5.87 11.94 -0.76
N GLY A 43 4.96 12.86 -0.43
CA GLY A 43 4.08 12.72 0.74
C GLY A 43 3.04 11.61 0.58
N GLU A 44 2.47 11.43 -0.61
CA GLU A 44 1.52 10.34 -0.89
C GLU A 44 2.21 8.96 -0.86
N SER A 45 3.42 8.87 -1.42
CA SER A 45 4.24 7.66 -1.37
C SER A 45 4.61 7.27 0.06
N PHE A 46 4.96 8.25 0.90
CA PHE A 46 5.21 8.04 2.33
C PHE A 46 3.95 7.53 3.07
N GLN A 47 2.78 8.11 2.80
CA GLN A 47 1.53 7.64 3.39
C GLN A 47 1.18 6.22 2.94
N ALA A 48 1.41 5.89 1.66
CA ALA A 48 1.16 4.56 1.11
C ALA A 48 2.10 3.51 1.73
N SER A 49 3.40 3.80 1.85
CA SER A 49 4.35 2.90 2.49
C SER A 49 4.04 2.68 3.97
N LEU A 50 3.65 3.74 4.69
CA LEU A 50 3.24 3.65 6.08
C LEU A 50 1.96 2.82 6.26
N ALA A 51 0.95 3.02 5.40
CA ALA A 51 -0.27 2.22 5.42
C ALA A 51 0.01 0.72 5.15
N LEU A 52 0.90 0.42 4.20
CA LEU A 52 1.33 -0.95 3.91
C LEU A 52 2.10 -1.56 5.09
N ALA A 53 3.00 -0.80 5.73
CA ALA A 53 3.76 -1.28 6.88
C ALA A 53 2.85 -1.61 8.07
N LEU A 54 1.86 -0.76 8.36
CA LEU A 54 0.87 -0.99 9.40
C LEU A 54 -0.01 -2.22 9.08
N GLY A 55 -0.51 -2.33 7.84
CA GLY A 55 -1.28 -3.50 7.43
C GLY A 55 -0.48 -4.80 7.47
N LEU A 56 0.80 -4.77 7.08
CA LEU A 56 1.69 -5.93 7.18
C LEU A 56 1.97 -6.31 8.64
N SER A 57 2.18 -5.33 9.51
CA SER A 57 2.31 -5.53 10.95
C SER A 57 1.10 -6.28 11.49
N ASP A 58 -0.12 -5.84 11.19
CA ASP A 58 -1.35 -6.49 11.64
C ASP A 58 -1.46 -7.95 11.14
N ILE A 59 -1.04 -8.23 9.91
CA ILE A 59 -1.03 -9.59 9.35
C ILE A 59 0.02 -10.46 10.05
N ILE A 60 1.21 -9.94 10.35
CA ILE A 60 2.27 -10.66 11.07
C ILE A 60 1.81 -10.99 12.49
N GLN A 61 1.23 -10.02 13.20
CA GLN A 61 0.71 -10.22 14.57
C GLN A 61 -0.37 -11.31 14.61
N GLN A 62 -1.25 -11.35 13.61
CA GLN A 62 -2.30 -12.39 13.48
C GLN A 62 -1.75 -13.78 13.14
N ARG A 63 -0.72 -13.88 12.30
CA ARG A 63 -0.18 -15.17 11.84
C ARG A 63 0.74 -15.86 12.85
N ASN A 64 1.48 -15.10 13.66
CA ASN A 64 2.49 -15.65 14.58
C ASN A 64 2.02 -15.79 16.03
N GLY A 65 0.72 -15.93 16.27
CA GLY A 65 0.19 -16.32 17.58
C GLY A 65 0.40 -15.30 18.71
N GLY A 66 0.47 -14.00 18.40
CA GLY A 66 0.49 -12.95 19.43
C GLY A 66 1.84 -12.27 19.67
N ILE A 67 2.78 -12.32 18.71
CA ILE A 67 3.88 -11.34 18.71
C ILE A 67 3.25 -9.96 18.53
N ARG A 68 3.31 -9.13 19.57
CA ARG A 68 2.79 -7.76 19.55
C ARG A 68 3.90 -6.81 19.11
N LEU A 69 3.63 -5.98 18.12
CA LEU A 69 4.55 -4.94 17.67
C LEU A 69 4.22 -3.64 18.43
N ASP A 70 5.04 -3.29 19.42
CA ASP A 70 4.79 -2.13 20.30
C ASP A 70 5.36 -0.81 19.75
N SER A 71 6.35 -0.88 18.86
CA SER A 71 7.06 0.30 18.33
C SER A 71 7.40 0.15 16.85
N ILE A 72 7.30 1.25 16.11
CA ILE A 72 7.74 1.38 14.72
C ILE A 72 8.74 2.55 14.66
N PHE A 73 9.90 2.32 14.05
CA PHE A 73 10.88 3.36 13.74
C PHE A 73 10.75 3.74 12.27
N ILE A 74 10.68 5.03 11.99
CA ILE A 74 10.56 5.60 10.65
C ILE A 74 11.78 6.50 10.44
N ASP A 75 12.46 6.32 9.32
CA ASP A 75 13.52 7.20 8.81
C ASP A 75 13.06 7.82 7.48
#